data_AF-A0A377ZIL4-F1
#
_entry.id   AF-A0A377ZIL4-F1
#
_cell.length_a   1.000
_cell.length_b   1.000
_cell.length_c   1.000
_cell.angle_alpha   90.00
_cell.angle_beta   90.00
_cell.angle_gamma   90.00
#
_symmetry.space_group_name_H-M   'P 1'
#
loop_
_entity.id
_entity.type
_entity.pdbx_description
1 polymer ?
#
loop_
_entity_poly.entity_id
_entity_poly.type
_entity_poly.pdbx_seq_one_letter_code
_entity_poly.pdbx_strand_id
1 'polypeptide(L)' 'MAHYRIIDTASWPRRDHFTFYRQFANPSFNLCVPIAAQRLYECAKDRRVSFFQLALYALLRAANGYRSYASECGTMR' A
#
# COMPACT_ATOMS: atom_id res chain seq x y z
N MET A 1 -10.24 16.56 -6.93
CA MET A 1 -8.82 16.97 -6.97
C MET A 1 -8.01 15.99 -6.14
N ALA A 2 -6.89 15.48 -6.65
CA ALA A 2 -6.02 14.61 -5.88
C ALA A 2 -5.31 15.43 -4.78
N HIS A 3 -5.55 15.09 -3.51
CA HIS A 3 -4.81 15.66 -2.40
C HIS A 3 -3.43 15.01 -2.33
N TYR A 4 -2.39 15.76 -2.70
CA TYR A 4 -1.01 15.34 -2.50
C TYR A 4 -0.36 16.20 -1.42
N ARG A 5 0.60 15.62 -0.70
CA ARG A 5 1.38 16.31 0.33
C ARG A 5 2.86 16.18 0.01
N ILE A 6 3.56 17.30 -0.01
CA ILE A 6 5.03 17.31 -0.08
C ILE A 6 5.56 16.93 1.30
N ILE A 7 6.48 15.97 1.34
CA ILE A 7 7.13 15.52 2.58
C ILE A 7 8.31 16.45 2.87
N ASP A 8 8.37 16.96 4.10
CA ASP A 8 9.55 17.66 4.62
C ASP A 8 10.64 16.65 4.97
N THR A 9 11.78 16.74 4.29
CA THR A 9 12.89 15.79 4.43
C THR A 9 13.64 15.95 5.77
N ALA A 10 13.58 17.12 6.42
CA ALA A 10 14.29 17.36 7.68
C ALA A 10 13.62 16.63 8.87
N SER A 11 12.29 16.64 8.93
CA SER A 11 11.50 16.00 9.99
C SER A 11 11.08 14.56 9.68
N TRP A 12 11.39 14.02 8.49
CA TRP A 12 10.92 12.70 8.09
C TRP A 12 11.81 11.56 8.64
N PRO A 13 11.26 10.65 9.48
CA PRO A 13 12.06 9.58 10.12
C PRO A 13 12.64 8.56 9.13
N ARG A 14 12.13 8.48 7.89
CA ARG A 14 12.62 7.52 6.88
C ARG A 14 13.63 8.14 5.90
N ARG A 15 14.05 9.39 6.10
CA ARG A 15 14.97 10.10 5.20
C ARG A 15 16.28 9.31 4.93
N ASP A 16 16.83 8.65 5.95
CA ASP A 16 18.12 7.97 5.86
C ASP A 16 17.96 6.67 5.05
N HIS A 17 16.85 5.95 5.26
CA HIS A 17 16.49 4.78 4.47
C HIS A 17 16.27 5.15 2.99
N PHE A 18 15.52 6.23 2.72
CA PHE A 18 15.29 6.70 1.35
C PHE A 18 16.59 7.09 0.65
N THR A 19 17.46 7.83 1.34
CA THR A 19 18.77 8.25 0.80
C THR A 19 19.67 7.07 0.46
N PHE A 20 19.60 5.99 1.24
CA PHE A 20 20.35 4.76 0.96
C PHE A 20 19.77 3.99 -0.24
N TYR A 21 18.47 3.65 -0.22
CA TYR A 21 17.86 2.81 -1.26
C TYR A 21 17.74 3.50 -2.63
N ARG A 22 17.58 4.84 -2.68
CA ARG A 22 17.45 5.58 -3.96
C ARG A 22 18.67 5.48 -4.88
N GLN A 23 19.82 5.05 -4.34
CA GLN A 23 21.07 4.92 -5.10
C GLN A 23 21.11 3.64 -5.95
N PHE A 24 20.23 2.68 -5.67
CA PHE A 24 20.21 1.41 -6.39
C PHE A 24 19.48 1.52 -7.73
N ALA A 25 19.95 0.78 -8.73
CA ALA A 25 19.29 0.69 -10.04
C ALA A 25 17.85 0.13 -9.93
N ASN A 26 17.61 -0.72 -8.93
CA ASN A 26 16.27 -1.18 -8.58
C ASN A 26 16.10 -1.22 -7.05
N PRO A 27 15.39 -0.25 -6.45
CA PRO A 27 15.14 -0.23 -5.02
C PRO A 27 13.97 -1.14 -4.57
N SER A 28 13.35 -1.87 -5.49
CA SER A 28 12.13 -2.65 -5.23
C SER A 28 12.44 -4.11 -4.89
N PHE A 29 11.62 -4.70 -4.03
CA PHE A 29 11.64 -6.13 -3.72
C PHE A 29 10.22 -6.72 -3.81
N ASN A 30 10.14 -8.02 -4.10
CA ASN A 30 8.88 -8.75 -4.17
C ASN A 30 8.74 -9.66 -2.96
N LEU A 31 7.52 -9.75 -2.43
CA LEU A 31 7.18 -10.66 -1.34
C LEU A 31 5.94 -11.47 -1.74
N CYS A 32 5.99 -12.78 -1.51
CA CYS A 32 4.86 -13.68 -1.65
C CYS A 32 4.57 -14.31 -0.29
N VAL A 33 3.35 -14.10 0.22
CA VAL A 33 2.91 -14.66 1.51
C VAL A 33 1.59 -15.40 1.34
N PRO A 34 1.42 -16.56 1.98
CA PRO A 34 0.12 -17.23 2.04
C PRO A 34 -0.83 -16.42 2.92
N ILE A 35 -2.05 -16.17 2.44
CA ILE A 35 -3.11 -15.49 3.17
C ILE A 35 -4.30 -16.43 3.35
N ALA A 36 -4.79 -16.56 4.58
CA ALA A 36 -6.00 -17.30 4.88
C ALA A 36 -7.25 -16.53 4.40
N ALA A 37 -7.70 -16.81 3.18
CA ALA A 37 -8.82 -16.11 2.54
C ALA A 37 -10.21 -16.75 2.78
N GLN A 38 -10.30 -17.80 3.59
CA GLN A 38 -11.53 -18.58 3.78
C GLN A 38 -12.73 -17.72 4.19
N ARG A 39 -12.55 -16.86 5.21
CA ARG A 39 -13.62 -15.97 5.70
C ARG A 39 -14.07 -14.96 4.65
N LEU A 40 -13.16 -14.52 3.79
CA LEU A 40 -13.45 -13.59 2.71
C LEU A 40 -14.30 -14.29 1.63
N TYR A 41 -13.96 -15.55 1.33
CA TYR A 41 -14.69 -16.39 0.39
C TYR A 41 -16.11 -16.69 0.88
N GLU A 42 -16.28 -17.10 2.13
CA GLU A 42 -17.58 -17.33 2.76
C GLU A 42 -18.45 -16.07 2.70
N CYS A 43 -17.88 -14.92 3.08
CA CYS A 43 -18.56 -13.63 3.01
C CYS A 43 -19.00 -13.26 1.59
N ALA A 44 -18.17 -13.50 0.57
CA ALA A 44 -18.53 -13.25 -0.83
C ALA A 44 -19.70 -14.13 -1.28
N LYS A 45 -19.68 -15.42 -0.88
CA LYS A 45 -20.72 -16.40 -1.19
C LYS A 45 -22.05 -16.04 -0.54
N ASP A 46 -22.04 -15.73 0.76
CA ASP A 46 -23.23 -15.38 1.54
C ASP A 46 -23.91 -14.11 1.00
N ARG A 47 -23.09 -13.14 0.58
CA ARG A 47 -23.57 -11.86 0.03
C ARG A 47 -23.87 -11.90 -1.47
N ARG A 48 -23.61 -13.03 -2.14
CA ARG A 48 -23.72 -13.21 -3.61
C ARG A 48 -23.00 -12.12 -4.41
N VAL A 49 -21.80 -11.74 -3.96
CA VAL A 49 -20.94 -10.76 -4.65
C VAL A 49 -19.72 -11.43 -5.24
N SER A 50 -19.07 -10.77 -6.20
CA SER A 50 -17.82 -11.27 -6.76
C SER A 50 -16.72 -11.32 -5.70
N PHE A 51 -16.12 -12.50 -5.51
CA PHE A 51 -14.96 -12.69 -4.64
C PHE A 51 -13.80 -11.76 -5.03
N PHE A 52 -13.55 -11.57 -6.33
CA PHE A 52 -12.49 -10.70 -6.82
C PHE A 52 -12.71 -9.25 -6.38
N GLN A 53 -13.92 -8.72 -6.52
CA GLN A 53 -14.23 -7.34 -6.13
C GLN A 53 -14.11 -7.16 -4.62
N LEU A 54 -14.55 -8.13 -3.82
CA LEU A 54 -14.42 -8.10 -2.37
C LEU A 54 -12.96 -8.16 -1.92
N ALA A 55 -12.14 -8.99 -2.57
CA ALA A 55 -10.71 -9.06 -2.33
C ALA A 55 -10.00 -7.75 -2.71
N LEU A 56 -10.31 -7.19 -3.88
CA LEU A 56 -9.76 -5.91 -4.31
C LEU A 56 -10.11 -4.79 -3.34
N TYR A 57 -11.36 -4.73 -2.87
CA TYR A 57 -11.80 -3.77 -1.86
C TYR A 57 -11.00 -3.92 -0.55
N ALA A 58 -10.81 -5.16 -0.07
CA ALA A 58 -10.03 -5.41 1.14
C ALA A 58 -8.57 -4.97 0.99
N LEU A 59 -7.94 -5.26 -0.15
CA LEU A 59 -6.57 -4.85 -0.47
C LEU A 59 -6.44 -3.32 -0.49
N LEU A 60 -7.33 -2.63 -1.20
CA LEU A 60 -7.34 -1.16 -1.26
C LEU A 60 -7.61 -0.53 0.10
N ARG A 61 -8.51 -1.12 0.90
CA ARG A 61 -8.79 -0.64 2.27
C ARG A 61 -7.56 -0.79 3.16
N ALA A 62 -6.84 -1.90 3.07
CA ALA A 62 -5.60 -2.10 3.82
C ALA A 62 -4.50 -1.12 3.39
N ALA A 63 -4.31 -0.95 2.08
CA ALA A 63 -3.34 -0.02 1.52
C ALA A 63 -3.63 1.44 1.95
N ASN A 64 -4.89 1.87 1.88
CA ASN A 64 -5.31 3.22 2.28
C ASN A 64 -5.35 3.42 3.81
N GLY A 65 -5.52 2.34 4.59
CA GLY A 65 -5.45 2.40 6.05
C GLY A 65 -4.02 2.61 6.56
N TYR A 66 -3.02 2.21 5.77
CA TYR A 66 -1.63 2.44 6.10
C TYR A 66 -1.19 3.85 5.69
N ARG A 67 -1.03 4.74 6.68
CA ARG A 67 -0.72 6.16 6.50
C ARG A 67 0.51 6.44 5.62
N SER A 68 1.51 5.56 5.60
CA SER A 68 2.73 5.79 4.80
C SER A 68 2.53 5.55 3.30
N TYR A 69 1.58 4.68 2.89
CA TYR A 69 1.30 4.46 1.46
C TYR A 69 0.63 5.70 0.82
N ALA A 70 -0.27 6.35 1.56
CA ALA A 70 -0.96 7.55 1.08
C ALA A 70 -0.06 8.79 0.99
N SER A 71 0.99 8.90 1.83
CA SER A 71 1.90 10.05 1.82
C SER A 71 3.01 9.96 0.77
N GLU A 72 3.34 8.76 0.28
CA GLU A 72 4.50 8.52 -0.60
C GLU A 72 4.15 8.63 -2.10
N CYS A 73 2.85 8.70 -2.45
CA CYS A 73 2.39 8.97 -3.82
C CYS A 73 2.45 10.49 -4.18
N GLY A 74 3.42 11.20 -3.62
CA GLY A 74 3.73 12.59 -3.94
C GLY A 74 5.18 12.67 -4.39
N THR A 75 5.40 13.02 -5.66
CA THR A 75 6.73 13.30 -6.21
C THR A 75 7.52 14.20 -5.27
N MET A 76 8.57 13.67 -4.64
CA MET A 76 9.63 14.50 -4.06
C MET A 76 10.40 15.13 -5.22
N ARG A 77 10.40 16.46 -5.28
CA ARG A 77 11.41 17.20 -6.05
C ARG A 77 12.69 17.29 -5.23
#